data_AF-A0A0C2C1Q3-F1
#
_entry.id   AF-A0A0C2C1Q3-F1
#
_cell.length_a   1.000
_cell.length_b   1.000
_cell.length_c   1.000
_cell.angle_alpha   90.00
_cell.angle_beta   90.00
_cell.angle_gamma   90.00
#
_symmetry.space_group_name_H-M   'P 1'
#
loop_
_entity.id
_entity.type
_entity.pdbx_description
1 polymer ?
#
loop_
_entity_poly.entity_id
_entity_poly.type
_entity_poly.pdbx_seq_one_letter_code
_entity_poly.pdbx_strand_id
1 'polypeptide(L)'
;TLLIPRRYETEREEVARLELSTRDGGGQVPETNERPKVVVDMREFNSELPTVLYKKGYDVVAVTLEVGDYVLSPGIAVERKALDDLTQSLQSGRVFKQSEQVIITNTLSAHILG
;
A
#
# COMPACT_ATOMS: atom_id res chain seq x y z
N THR A 1 32.05 -28.67 -5.86
CA THR A 1 31.75 -27.34 -5.30
C THR A 1 30.72 -27.48 -4.21
N LEU A 2 31.05 -27.15 -2.95
CA LEU A 2 30.05 -27.12 -1.88
C LEU A 2 29.04 -26.01 -2.18
N LEU A 3 27.77 -26.37 -2.37
CA LEU A 3 26.65 -25.44 -2.37
C LEU A 3 26.40 -25.05 -0.91
N ILE A 4 26.91 -23.90 -0.48
CA ILE A 4 26.49 -23.29 0.78
C ILE A 4 25.09 -22.74 0.51
N PRO A 5 24.02 -23.25 1.14
CA PRO A 5 22.69 -22.68 0.96
C PRO A 5 22.73 -21.24 1.44
N ARG A 6 22.32 -20.29 0.57
CA ARG A 6 22.04 -18.92 1.02
C ARG A 6 20.95 -19.01 2.09
N ARG A 7 21.26 -18.60 3.31
CA ARG A 7 20.23 -18.31 4.30
C ARG A 7 19.46 -17.11 3.79
N TYR A 8 18.21 -17.31 3.38
CA TYR A 8 17.29 -16.22 3.12
C TYR A 8 16.68 -15.85 4.47
N GLU A 9 16.83 -14.59 4.84
CA GLU A 9 16.16 -14.02 6.00
C GLU A 9 14.68 -13.88 5.65
N THR A 10 13.85 -14.77 6.21
CA THR A 10 12.40 -14.84 5.94
C THR A 10 11.55 -14.22 7.05
N GLU A 11 12.20 -13.72 8.10
CA GLU A 11 11.50 -13.08 9.21
C GLU A 11 10.90 -11.75 8.73
N ARG A 12 9.64 -11.53 9.09
CA ARG A 12 8.95 -10.26 8.87
C ARG A 12 8.94 -9.48 10.18
N GLU A 13 9.13 -8.18 10.09
CA GLU A 13 9.01 -7.28 11.23
C GLU A 13 7.56 -7.21 11.72
N GLU A 14 7.37 -6.88 12.99
CA GLU A 14 6.05 -6.45 13.48
C GLU A 14 5.75 -5.04 12.96
N VAL A 15 4.48 -4.81 12.61
CA VAL A 15 4.06 -3.50 12.11
C VAL A 15 4.07 -2.50 13.26
N ALA A 16 4.91 -1.48 13.16
CA ALA A 16 4.94 -0.38 14.12
C ALA A 16 3.58 0.35 14.12
N ARG A 17 2.81 0.22 15.20
CA ARG A 17 1.60 1.01 15.41
C ARG A 17 2.02 2.43 15.82
N LEU A 18 1.56 3.44 15.09
CA LEU A 18 1.74 4.82 15.51
C LEU A 18 0.91 5.05 16.78
N GLU A 19 1.57 5.47 17.86
CA GLU A 19 0.92 5.91 19.09
C GLU A 19 0.09 7.16 18.78
N LEU A 20 -1.21 6.98 18.48
CA LEU A 20 -2.14 8.08 18.29
C LEU A 20 -2.29 8.84 19.60
N SER A 21 -2.15 10.17 19.55
CA SER A 21 -2.25 11.03 20.73
C SER A 21 -3.61 10.86 21.42
N THR A 22 -3.61 10.30 22.62
CA THR A 22 -4.81 10.05 23.44
C THR A 22 -5.40 11.32 24.07
N ARG A 23 -5.09 12.51 23.53
CA ARG A 23 -5.47 13.80 24.15
C ARG A 23 -6.95 14.14 23.99
N ASP A 24 -7.65 13.52 23.04
CA ASP A 24 -9.10 13.66 22.87
C ASP A 24 -9.79 12.28 22.90
N GLY A 25 -10.18 11.86 24.11
CA GLY A 25 -11.28 10.91 24.31
C GLY A 25 -11.01 9.43 24.01
N GLY A 26 -10.40 8.71 24.96
CA GLY A 26 -10.82 7.38 25.45
C GLY A 26 -11.10 6.21 24.48
N GLY A 27 -10.83 6.32 23.19
CA GLY A 27 -11.08 5.26 22.22
C GLY A 27 -10.06 4.13 22.38
N GLN A 28 -10.49 2.97 22.89
CA GLN A 28 -9.72 1.74 22.71
C GLN A 28 -9.63 1.45 21.22
N VAL A 29 -8.41 1.49 20.67
CA VAL A 29 -8.15 0.95 19.33
C VAL A 29 -8.38 -0.56 19.45
N PRO A 30 -9.30 -1.16 18.67
CA PRO A 30 -9.52 -2.59 18.75
C PRO A 30 -8.20 -3.30 18.41
N GLU A 31 -7.68 -4.06 19.37
CA GLU A 31 -6.51 -4.91 19.14
C GLU A 31 -6.93 -6.10 18.29
N THR A 32 -7.00 -5.90 16.98
CA THR A 32 -6.99 -7.01 16.05
C THR A 32 -5.55 -7.54 15.99
N ASN A 33 -5.40 -8.85 16.16
CA ASN A 33 -4.12 -9.55 16.00
C ASN A 33 -3.83 -9.84 14.51
N GLU A 34 -4.58 -9.21 13.62
CA GLU A 34 -4.47 -9.39 12.17
C GLU A 34 -3.45 -8.41 11.61
N ARG A 35 -2.65 -8.90 10.66
CA ARG A 35 -1.70 -8.06 9.94
C ARG A 35 -2.47 -7.11 9.02
N PRO A 36 -2.10 -5.83 8.96
CA PRO A 36 -2.70 -4.90 8.02
C PRO A 36 -2.43 -5.34 6.59
N LYS A 37 -3.46 -5.25 5.76
CA LYS A 37 -3.42 -5.62 4.35
C LYS A 37 -3.20 -4.37 3.48
N VAL A 38 -2.38 -4.50 2.45
CA VAL A 38 -2.22 -3.52 1.38
C VAL A 38 -2.58 -4.20 0.07
N VAL A 39 -3.50 -3.59 -0.69
CA VAL A 39 -3.80 -4.05 -2.05
C VAL A 39 -2.85 -3.34 -3.02
N VAL A 40 -2.26 -4.10 -3.93
CA VAL A 40 -1.31 -3.59 -4.93
C VAL A 40 -1.83 -3.95 -6.31
N ASP A 41 -1.76 -3.00 -7.24
CA ASP A 41 -2.04 -3.28 -8.64
C ASP A 41 -1.05 -4.29 -9.22
N MET A 42 -1.55 -5.28 -9.96
CA MET A 42 -0.73 -6.33 -10.60
C MET A 42 0.44 -5.78 -11.45
N ARG A 43 0.28 -4.60 -12.07
CA ARG A 43 1.33 -3.95 -12.88
C ARG A 43 2.48 -3.44 -12.01
N GLU A 44 2.18 -3.04 -10.78
CA GLU A 44 3.14 -2.48 -9.83
C GLU A 44 3.73 -3.54 -8.87
N PHE A 45 3.19 -4.77 -8.90
CA PHE A 45 3.60 -5.86 -8.02
C PHE A 45 5.10 -6.24 -8.14
N ASN A 46 5.71 -6.03 -9.31
CA ASN A 46 7.13 -6.30 -9.55
C ASN A 46 8.07 -5.15 -9.14
N SER A 47 7.54 -4.05 -8.59
CA SER A 47 8.34 -2.96 -8.05
C SER A 47 8.94 -3.32 -6.68
N GLU A 48 9.77 -2.43 -6.14
CA GLU A 48 10.42 -2.67 -4.84
C GLU A 48 9.45 -2.57 -3.65
N LEU A 49 8.44 -1.70 -3.73
CA LEU A 49 7.59 -1.36 -2.58
C LEU A 49 6.77 -2.54 -2.04
N PRO A 50 6.15 -3.40 -2.87
CA PRO A 50 5.45 -4.61 -2.40
C PRO A 50 6.35 -5.51 -1.54
N THR A 51 7.61 -5.68 -1.95
CA THR A 51 8.59 -6.49 -1.19
C THR A 51 8.93 -5.84 0.15
N VAL A 52 9.11 -4.52 0.17
CA VAL A 52 9.40 -3.77 1.40
C VAL A 52 8.22 -3.86 2.38
N LEU A 53 6.99 -3.64 1.92
CA LEU A 53 5.78 -3.73 2.75
C LEU A 53 5.62 -5.12 3.35
N TYR A 54 5.82 -6.16 2.55
CA TYR A 54 5.78 -7.55 3.01
C TYR A 54 6.79 -7.81 4.13
N LYS A 55 8.05 -7.36 3.97
CA LYS A 55 9.09 -7.50 5.00
C LYS A 55 8.76 -6.71 6.28
N LYS A 56 8.06 -5.58 6.14
CA LYS A 56 7.58 -4.75 7.25
C LYS A 56 6.34 -5.29 7.97
N GLY A 57 5.91 -6.52 7.67
CA GLY A 57 4.83 -7.18 8.40
C GLY A 57 3.43 -6.96 7.83
N TYR A 58 3.30 -6.24 6.70
CA TYR A 58 2.03 -6.11 5.98
C TYR A 58 1.74 -7.37 5.17
N ASP A 59 0.46 -7.68 5.00
CA ASP A 59 0.03 -8.63 3.99
C ASP A 59 -0.24 -7.90 2.68
N VAL A 60 0.34 -8.41 1.59
CA VAL A 60 0.28 -7.77 0.27
C VAL A 60 -0.63 -8.60 -0.62
N VAL A 61 -1.71 -7.98 -1.11
CA VAL A 61 -2.72 -8.62 -1.95
C VAL A 61 -2.63 -8.04 -3.35
N ALA A 62 -2.25 -8.86 -4.33
CA ALA A 62 -2.18 -8.43 -5.72
C ALA A 62 -3.56 -8.50 -6.38
N VAL A 63 -4.04 -7.40 -6.95
CA VAL A 63 -5.33 -7.27 -7.63
C VAL A 63 -5.17 -6.42 -8.88
N THR A 64 -5.95 -6.64 -9.93
CA THR A 64 -6.00 -5.70 -11.07
C THR A 64 -6.92 -4.55 -10.71
N LEU A 65 -6.37 -3.35 -10.52
CA LEU A 65 -7.13 -2.14 -10.20
C LEU A 65 -7.47 -1.39 -11.48
N GLU A 66 -8.70 -0.88 -11.57
CA GLU A 66 -9.08 0.01 -12.68
C GLU A 66 -8.31 1.34 -12.61
N VAL A 67 -8.05 1.83 -11.40
CA VAL A 67 -7.36 3.09 -11.12
C VAL A 67 -6.54 2.97 -9.82
N GLY A 68 -5.35 3.57 -9.78
CA GLY A 68 -4.46 3.57 -8.62
C GLY A 68 -3.43 2.43 -8.69
N ASP A 69 -2.33 2.60 -7.95
CA ASP A 69 -1.27 1.58 -7.85
C ASP A 69 -1.33 0.82 -6.51
N TYR A 70 -1.78 1.48 -5.44
CA TYR A 70 -1.87 0.91 -4.10
C TYR A 70 -3.15 1.36 -3.39
N VAL A 71 -3.75 0.46 -2.61
CA VAL A 71 -4.82 0.80 -1.65
C VAL A 71 -4.37 0.40 -0.25
N LEU A 72 -4.21 1.41 0.61
CA LEU A 72 -3.65 1.25 1.95
C LEU A 72 -4.73 0.97 3.00
N SER A 73 -5.92 1.54 2.81
CA SER A 73 -7.08 1.36 3.68
C SER A 73 -8.36 1.74 2.93
N PRO A 74 -9.56 1.46 3.48
CA PRO A 74 -10.80 1.98 2.92
C PRO A 74 -10.74 3.52 2.85
N GLY A 75 -10.78 4.08 1.64
CA GLY A 75 -10.72 5.52 1.40
C GLY A 75 -9.31 6.09 1.20
N ILE A 76 -8.23 5.31 1.36
CA ILE A 76 -6.86 5.76 1.11
C ILE A 76 -6.25 4.93 -0.02
N ALA A 77 -6.06 5.58 -1.17
CA ALA A 77 -5.35 5.06 -2.32
C ALA A 77 -4.12 5.93 -2.64
N VAL A 78 -3.10 5.30 -3.22
CA VAL A 78 -1.84 5.96 -3.62
C VAL A 78 -1.58 5.66 -5.09
N GLU A 79 -1.30 6.71 -5.85
CA GLU A 79 -0.77 6.67 -7.20
C GLU A 79 0.75 6.90 -7.13
N ARG A 80 1.54 5.99 -7.68
CA ARG A 80 2.99 6.09 -7.72
C ARG A 80 3.43 6.67 -9.06
N LYS A 81 4.12 7.82 -9.00
CA LYS A 81 4.59 8.52 -10.19
C LYS A 81 6.08 8.79 -10.13
N ALA A 82 6.80 8.47 -11.21
CA ALA A 82 8.21 8.85 -11.34
C ALA A 82 8.34 10.38 -11.47
N LEU A 83 9.47 10.95 -11.04
CA LEU A 83 9.69 12.41 -11.02
C LEU A 83 9.50 13.07 -12.39
N ASP A 84 10.03 12.44 -13.45
CA ASP A 84 9.93 12.96 -14.81
C ASP A 84 8.49 12.91 -15.32
N ASP A 85 7.78 11.81 -15.06
CA ASP A 85 6.36 11.65 -15.42
C ASP A 85 5.48 12.62 -14.62
N LEU A 86 5.81 12.87 -13.35
CA LEU A 86 5.15 13.89 -12.55
C LEU A 86 5.32 15.27 -13.17
N THR A 87 6.56 15.67 -13.50
CA THR A 87 6.87 16.96 -14.12
C THR A 87 6.10 17.15 -15.43
N GLN A 88 6.11 16.14 -16.32
CA GLN A 88 5.40 16.18 -17.59
C GLN A 88 3.87 16.17 -17.40
N SER A 89 3.36 15.42 -16.42
CA SER A 89 1.92 15.35 -16.15
C SER A 89 1.36 16.63 -15.54
N LEU A 90 2.17 17.37 -14.77
CA LEU A 90 1.85 18.70 -14.27
C LEU A 90 1.81 19.71 -15.41
N GLN A 91 2.82 19.70 -16.28
CA GLN A 91 2.88 20.59 -17.45
C GLN A 91 1.69 20.38 -18.41
N SER A 92 1.28 19.13 -18.61
CA SER A 92 0.15 18.78 -19.48
C SER A 92 -1.22 18.80 -18.80
N GLY A 93 -1.28 18.98 -17.47
CA GLY A 93 -2.51 18.88 -16.68
C GLY A 93 -3.09 17.46 -16.57
N ARG A 94 -2.40 16.43 -17.08
CA ARG A 94 -2.84 15.03 -17.01
C ARG A 94 -3.07 14.57 -15.57
N VAL A 95 -2.24 15.02 -14.62
CA VAL A 95 -2.30 14.58 -13.23
C VAL A 95 -3.65 14.89 -12.56
N PHE A 96 -4.30 16.00 -12.91
CA PHE A 96 -5.58 16.39 -12.32
C PHE A 96 -6.68 15.39 -12.62
N LYS A 97 -6.73 14.88 -13.87
CA LYS A 97 -7.68 13.83 -14.27
C LYS A 97 -7.42 12.51 -13.56
N GLN A 98 -6.15 12.19 -13.32
CA GLN A 98 -5.76 10.97 -12.60
C GLN A 98 -6.22 11.04 -11.14
N SER A 99 -6.04 12.18 -10.47
CA SER A 99 -6.49 12.38 -9.09
C SER A 99 -8.00 12.23 -8.92
N GLU A 100 -8.81 12.74 -9.86
CA GLU A 100 -10.27 12.56 -9.82
C GLU A 100 -10.67 11.09 -9.91
N GLN A 101 -10.02 10.32 -10.79
CA GLN A 101 -10.32 8.91 -10.98
C GLN A 101 -9.97 8.06 -9.74
N VAL A 102 -8.84 8.36 -9.08
CA VAL A 102 -8.39 7.66 -7.86
C VAL A 102 -9.38 7.89 -6.69
N ILE A 103 -10.01 9.07 -6.61
CA ILE A 103 -10.96 9.40 -5.54
C ILE A 103 -12.27 8.59 -5.68
N ILE A 104 -12.71 8.32 -6.92
CA ILE A 104 -14.03 7.72 -7.20
C ILE A 104 -14.07 6.20 -6.97
N THR A 105 -12.97 5.48 -7.18
CA THR A 105 -12.93 4.00 -7.13
C THR A 105 -12.83 3.39 -5.73
N ASN A 106 -12.70 4.21 -4.68
CA ASN A 106 -12.57 3.77 -3.27
C ASN A 106 -13.73 2.93 -2.72
N THR A 107 -14.86 2.81 -3.45
CA THR A 107 -16.03 2.06 -3.01
C THR A 107 -15.85 0.53 -3.10
N LEU A 108 -14.98 0.02 -3.98
CA LEU A 108 -14.77 -1.42 -4.16
C LEU A 108 -13.74 -2.02 -3.17
N SER A 109 -12.81 -1.23 -2.62
CA SER A 109 -11.74 -1.77 -1.78
C SER A 109 -12.20 -2.24 -0.39
N ALA A 110 -13.33 -1.72 0.11
CA ALA A 110 -13.91 -2.12 1.39
C ALA A 110 -14.23 -3.63 1.47
N HIS A 111 -14.50 -4.27 0.33
CA HIS A 111 -14.78 -5.71 0.28
C HIS A 111 -13.52 -6.59 0.20
N ILE A 112 -12.37 -6.01 -0.19
CA ILE A 112 -11.09 -6.72 -0.33
C ILE A 112 -10.25 -6.61 0.95
N LEU A 113 -10.41 -5.48 1.66
CA LEU A 113 -9.71 -5.20 2.91
C LEU A 113 -10.48 -5.63 4.17
N GLY A 114 -11.80 -5.86 4.07
CA GLY A 114 -12.63 -6.50 5.10
C GLY A 114 -12.39 -8.00 5.18
#